data_AF-A0A7W7ETB7-F1
#
_entry.id   AF-A0A7W7ETB7-F1
#
_cell.length_a   1.000
_cell.length_b   1.000
_cell.length_c   1.000
_cell.angle_alpha   90.00
_cell.angle_beta   90.00
_cell.angle_gamma   90.00
#
_symmetry.space_group_name_H-M   'P 1'
#
loop_
_entity.id
_entity.type
_entity.pdbx_description
1 polymer ?
#
loop_
_entity_poly.entity_id
_entity_poly.type
_entity_poly.pdbx_seq_one_letter_code
_entity_poly.pdbx_strand_id
1 'polypeptide(L)'
;MTRVRKIGVGSQIGAGLSGYVAELSSAMLGAELGLPVTHLDSHASYIEHWLKLLKDDDRAILTAAAKAEEAASLLLKLGGRVTLAQFDDASDDAALAA
;
A
#
# COMPACT_ATOMS: atom_id res chain seq x y z
N MET A 1 -9.72 -37.15 -20.27
CA MET A 1 -10.74 -36.16 -19.85
C MET A 1 -10.23 -35.49 -18.58
N THR A 2 -9.56 -34.35 -18.69
CA THR A 2 -8.90 -33.69 -17.55
C THR A 2 -9.68 -32.42 -17.21
N ARG A 3 -10.32 -32.40 -16.04
CA ARG A 3 -11.08 -31.24 -15.54
C ARG A 3 -10.11 -30.18 -15.05
N VAL A 4 -9.96 -29.10 -15.81
CA VAL A 4 -9.30 -27.87 -15.36
C VAL A 4 -10.17 -27.25 -14.27
N ARG A 5 -9.63 -27.13 -13.04
CA ARG A 5 -10.28 -26.35 -11.98
C ARG A 5 -10.13 -24.87 -12.34
N LYS A 6 -11.21 -24.25 -12.79
CA LYS A 6 -11.32 -22.80 -12.95
C LYS A 6 -11.23 -22.20 -11.54
N ILE A 7 -10.04 -21.76 -11.15
CA ILE A 7 -9.84 -20.94 -9.95
C ILE A 7 -10.43 -19.59 -10.33
N GLY A 8 -11.71 -19.41 -10.06
CA GLY A 8 -12.38 -18.13 -10.24
C GLY A 8 -11.67 -17.13 -9.33
N VAL A 9 -10.95 -16.19 -9.94
CA VAL A 9 -10.49 -14.96 -9.30
C VAL A 9 -11.75 -14.14 -9.05
N GLY A 10 -12.47 -14.49 -8.00
CA GLY A 10 -13.74 -13.92 -7.63
C GLY A 10 -13.63 -13.31 -6.26
N SER A 11 -13.93 -12.01 -6.19
CA SER A 11 -14.34 -11.28 -4.99
C SER A 11 -13.21 -10.72 -4.11
N GLN A 12 -12.58 -9.65 -4.56
CA GLN A 12 -11.99 -8.63 -3.68
C GLN A 12 -13.03 -7.58 -3.24
N ILE A 13 -14.30 -7.96 -3.10
CA ILE A 13 -15.34 -7.09 -2.54
C ILE A 13 -15.66 -7.62 -1.14
N GLY A 14 -14.81 -7.34 -0.16
CA GLY A 14 -15.05 -7.84 1.20
C GLY A 14 -14.24 -7.20 2.33
N ALA A 15 -13.18 -6.44 2.05
CA ALA A 15 -12.28 -5.96 3.10
C ALA A 15 -12.48 -4.48 3.49
N GLY A 16 -13.35 -3.74 2.80
CA GLY A 16 -13.46 -2.29 2.98
C GLY A 16 -12.10 -1.60 2.77
N LEU A 17 -11.77 -0.63 3.63
CA LEU A 17 -10.50 0.10 3.58
C LEU A 17 -9.26 -0.81 3.69
N SER A 18 -9.36 -1.96 4.37
CA SER A 18 -8.21 -2.83 4.64
C SER A 18 -7.65 -3.53 3.39
N GLY A 19 -8.48 -3.78 2.38
CA GLY A 19 -8.01 -4.31 1.09
C GLY A 19 -7.09 -3.32 0.37
N TYR A 20 -7.47 -2.05 0.35
CA TYR A 20 -6.69 -0.97 -0.24
C TYR A 20 -5.38 -0.71 0.49
N VAL A 21 -5.40 -0.76 1.83
CA VAL A 21 -4.19 -0.66 2.65
C VAL A 21 -3.20 -1.77 2.27
N ALA A 22 -3.66 -3.01 2.15
CA ALA A 22 -2.80 -4.15 1.81
C ALA A 22 -2.23 -4.05 0.39
N GLU A 23 -3.05 -3.69 -0.60
CA GLU A 23 -2.61 -3.53 -1.98
C GLU A 23 -1.57 -2.41 -2.12
N LEU A 24 -1.83 -1.25 -1.51
CA LEU A 24 -0.94 -0.11 -1.57
C LEU A 24 0.37 -0.37 -0.81
N SER A 25 0.31 -1.05 0.35
CA SER A 25 1.50 -1.46 1.09
C SER A 25 2.37 -2.42 0.27
N SER A 26 1.74 -3.39 -0.40
CA SER A 26 2.43 -4.34 -1.29
C SER A 26 3.12 -3.63 -2.45
N ALA A 27 2.47 -2.62 -3.04
CA ALA A 27 3.07 -1.80 -4.10
C ALA A 27 4.28 -0.98 -3.59
N MET A 28 4.15 -0.33 -2.42
CA MET A 28 5.26 0.41 -1.79
C MET A 28 6.44 -0.50 -1.47
N LEU A 29 6.19 -1.68 -0.88
CA LEU A 29 7.22 -2.69 -0.64
C LEU A 29 7.84 -3.19 -1.93
N GLY A 30 7.04 -3.44 -2.96
CA GLY A 30 7.53 -3.85 -4.26
C GLY A 30 8.55 -2.86 -4.82
N ALA A 31 8.25 -1.56 -4.74
CA ALA A 31 9.16 -0.49 -5.15
C ALA A 31 10.45 -0.48 -4.32
N GLU A 32 10.35 -0.52 -2.99
CA GLU A 32 11.50 -0.50 -2.06
C GLU A 32 12.39 -1.75 -2.14
N LEU A 33 11.80 -2.89 -2.51
CA LEU A 33 12.52 -4.15 -2.69
C LEU A 33 13.08 -4.32 -4.12
N GLY A 34 12.77 -3.42 -5.04
CA GLY A 34 13.15 -3.53 -6.45
C GLY A 34 12.44 -4.66 -7.19
N LEU A 35 11.25 -5.05 -6.73
CA LEU A 35 10.44 -6.08 -7.37
C LEU A 35 9.77 -5.52 -8.63
N PRO A 36 9.66 -6.33 -9.71
CA PRO A 36 8.98 -5.91 -10.91
C PRO A 36 7.50 -5.66 -10.63
N VAL A 37 7.06 -4.43 -10.86
CA VAL A 37 5.66 -4.02 -10.76
C VAL A 37 4.98 -4.32 -12.10
N THR A 38 4.66 -5.59 -12.36
CA THR A 38 3.99 -5.99 -13.60
C THR A 38 2.54 -5.52 -13.63
N HIS A 39 2.10 -5.07 -14.82
CA HIS A 39 0.83 -4.40 -15.10
C HIS A 39 -0.42 -5.05 -14.49
N LEU A 40 -1.28 -4.22 -13.89
CA LEU A 40 -2.65 -4.58 -13.51
C LEU A 40 -3.54 -4.57 -14.75
N ASP A 41 -3.73 -5.72 -15.39
CA ASP A 41 -4.70 -5.89 -16.47
C ASP A 41 -6.15 -5.85 -15.92
N SER A 42 -6.73 -4.66 -15.77
CA SER A 42 -8.18 -4.33 -15.77
C SER A 42 -8.42 -2.94 -15.19
N HIS A 43 -8.41 -1.91 -16.04
CA HIS A 43 -8.44 -0.51 -15.57
C HIS A 43 -9.83 0.08 -15.30
N ALA A 44 -10.90 -0.57 -15.75
CA ALA A 44 -12.24 0.03 -15.71
C ALA A 44 -13.01 -0.29 -14.42
N SER A 45 -12.88 -1.50 -13.87
CA SER A 45 -13.71 -1.98 -12.76
C SER A 45 -13.35 -1.36 -11.40
N TYR A 46 -12.11 -0.88 -11.21
CA TYR A 46 -11.76 -0.20 -9.96
C TYR A 46 -12.25 1.24 -9.90
N ILE A 47 -12.34 1.95 -11.04
CA ILE A 47 -12.73 3.37 -11.09
C ILE A 47 -14.12 3.56 -10.49
N GLU A 48 -15.08 2.71 -10.87
CA GLU A 48 -16.42 2.73 -10.29
C GLU A 48 -16.40 2.51 -8.77
N HIS A 49 -15.54 1.59 -8.30
CA HIS A 49 -15.42 1.29 -6.89
C HIS A 49 -14.79 2.45 -6.09
N TRP A 50 -13.74 3.09 -6.61
CA TRP A 50 -13.14 4.29 -6.00
C TRP A 50 -14.11 5.46 -5.98
N LEU A 51 -14.87 5.67 -7.05
CA LEU A 51 -15.89 6.73 -7.10
C LEU A 51 -16.99 6.52 -6.06
N LYS A 52 -17.37 5.27 -5.80
CA LYS A 52 -18.31 4.95 -4.72
C LYS A 52 -17.70 5.22 -3.34
N LEU A 53 -16.48 4.76 -3.12
CA LEU A 53 -15.75 4.95 -1.86
C LEU A 53 -15.54 6.44 -1.53
N LEU A 54 -15.17 7.26 -2.52
CA LEU A 54 -14.98 8.70 -2.36
C LEU A 54 -16.29 9.48 -2.14
N LYS A 55 -17.42 8.96 -2.61
CA LYS A 55 -18.74 9.55 -2.32
C LYS A 55 -19.17 9.29 -0.88
N ASP A 56 -18.78 8.14 -0.33
CA ASP A 56 -19.09 7.75 1.05
C ASP A 56 -18.12 8.41 2.05
N ASP A 57 -16.83 8.52 1.71
CA ASP A 57 -15.78 9.16 2.51
C ASP A 57 -14.68 9.74 1.57
N ASP A 58 -14.62 11.07 1.49
CA ASP A 58 -13.67 11.80 0.64
C ASP A 58 -12.21 11.65 1.10
N ARG A 59 -12.01 11.25 2.37
CA ARG A 59 -10.69 11.02 2.97
C ARG A 59 -10.29 9.56 2.95
N ALA A 60 -11.12 8.65 2.43
CA ALA A 60 -10.85 7.22 2.49
C ALA A 60 -9.53 6.86 1.77
N ILE A 61 -9.23 7.46 0.62
CA ILE A 61 -7.97 7.20 -0.10
C ILE A 61 -6.76 7.67 0.73
N LEU A 62 -6.81 8.87 1.30
CA LEU A 62 -5.72 9.41 2.12
C LEU A 62 -5.52 8.59 3.40
N THR A 63 -6.62 8.14 4.01
CA THR A 63 -6.58 7.29 5.20
C THR A 63 -6.00 5.91 4.89
N ALA A 64 -6.36 5.31 3.75
CA ALA A 64 -5.77 4.07 3.28
C ALA A 64 -4.28 4.23 2.97
N ALA A 65 -3.90 5.36 2.36
CA ALA A 65 -2.50 5.67 2.05
C ALA A 65 -1.63 5.83 3.30
N ALA A 66 -2.06 6.61 4.29
CA ALA A 66 -1.32 6.78 5.53
C ALA A 66 -1.12 5.44 6.26
N LYS A 67 -2.19 4.63 6.35
CA LYS A 67 -2.09 3.29 6.97
C LYS A 67 -1.20 2.33 6.18
N ALA A 68 -1.19 2.44 4.86
CA ALA A 68 -0.33 1.62 4.01
C ALA A 68 1.14 1.99 4.19
N GLU A 69 1.45 3.28 4.29
CA GLU A 69 2.79 3.79 4.56
C GLU A 69 3.31 3.32 5.94
N GLU A 70 2.47 3.40 6.98
CA GLU A 70 2.79 2.88 8.32
C GLU A 70 3.13 1.39 8.28
N ALA A 71 2.29 0.59 7.59
CA ALA A 71 2.48 -0.85 7.46
C ALA A 71 3.74 -1.20 6.67
N ALA A 72 3.97 -0.56 5.52
CA ALA A 72 5.17 -0.77 4.70
C ALA A 72 6.44 -0.37 5.47
N SER A 73 6.41 0.77 6.15
CA SER A 73 7.53 1.26 6.97
C SER A 73 7.87 0.30 8.10
N LEU A 74 6.86 -0.23 8.79
CA LEU A 74 7.06 -1.24 9.84
C LEU A 74 7.73 -2.50 9.28
N LEU A 75 7.25 -3.00 8.14
CA LEU A 75 7.80 -4.21 7.52
C LEU A 75 9.24 -4.03 7.05
N LEU A 76 9.56 -2.87 6.48
CA LEU A 76 10.94 -2.54 6.08
C LEU A 76 11.88 -2.45 7.29
N LYS A 77 11.44 -1.77 8.37
CA LYS A 77 12.19 -1.68 9.64
C LYS A 77 12.44 -3.06 10.24
N LEU A 78 11.43 -3.92 10.31
CA LEU A 78 11.56 -5.30 10.77
C LEU A 78 12.47 -6.14 9.86
N GLY A 79 12.47 -5.85 8.56
CA GLY A 79 13.36 -6.46 7.57
C GLY A 79 14.81 -5.94 7.60
N GLY A 80 15.17 -5.10 8.57
CA GLY A 80 16.52 -4.52 8.70
C GLY A 80 16.83 -3.44 7.67
N ARG A 81 15.81 -2.89 7.00
CA ARG A 81 15.95 -1.76 6.07
C ARG A 81 15.50 -0.48 6.75
N VAL A 82 16.44 0.45 6.94
CA VAL A 82 16.13 1.82 7.34
C VAL A 82 15.69 2.56 6.09
N THR A 83 14.45 3.02 6.05
CA THR A 83 13.96 3.89 4.98
C THR A 83 14.70 5.23 5.04
N LEU A 84 15.10 5.73 3.88
CA LEU A 84 15.89 6.97 3.72
C LEU A 84 15.17 8.22 4.28
N ALA A 85 13.87 8.14 4.58
CA ALA A 85 13.09 9.21 5.20
C ALA A 85 13.49 9.53 6.66
N GLN A 86 14.28 8.69 7.33
CA GLN A 86 14.73 8.93 8.71
C GLN A 86 16.01 9.78 8.83
N PHE A 87 16.62 10.21 7.72
CA PHE A 87 17.84 11.02 7.76
C PHE A 87 17.61 12.53 7.94
N ASP A 88 16.36 13.01 7.94
CA ASP A 88 16.03 14.45 7.96
C ASP A 88 15.49 14.96 9.31
N ASP A 89 15.30 14.09 10.32
CA ASP A 89 14.74 14.48 11.64
C ASP A 89 15.76 14.33 12.80
N ALA A 90 17.02 14.04 12.48
CA ALA A 90 18.08 13.82 13.48
C ALA A 90 19.15 14.93 13.51
N SER A 91 18.97 16.06 12.81
CA SER A 91 19.99 17.12 12.74
C SER A 91 19.87 18.25 13.77
N ASP A 92 18.78 18.34 14.55
CA ASP A 92 18.51 19.57 15.31
C ASP A 92 18.73 19.50 16.84
N ASP A 93 19.23 18.38 17.38
CA ASP A 93 19.50 18.27 18.84
C ASP A 93 20.97 18.52 19.25
N ALA A 94 21.89 18.76 18.31
CA ALA A 94 23.32 18.93 18.60
C ALA A 94 23.80 20.39 18.77
N ALA A 95 22.92 21.40 18.64
CA ALA A 95 23.33 22.81 18.57
C ALA A 95 23.04 23.68 19.81
N LEU A 96 22.47 23.16 20.91
CA LEU A 96 22.14 23.96 22.11
C LEU A 96 23.03 23.68 23.34
N ALA A 97 24.31 23.39 23.14
CA ALA A 97 25.28 23.26 24.23
C ALA A 97 26.66 23.83 23.87
N ALA A 98 26.73 25.14 23.64
CA ALA A 98 27.97 25.90 23.63
C ALA A 98 27.76 27.32 24.18
#